data_AF-A0A2G8K008-F1
#
_entry.id   AF-A0A2G8K008-F1
#
_cell.length_a   1.000
_cell.length_b   1.000
_cell.length_c   1.000
_cell.angle_alpha   90.00
_cell.angle_beta   90.00
_cell.angle_gamma   90.00
#
_symmetry.space_group_name_H-M   'P 1'
#
loop_
_entity.id
_entity.type
_entity.pdbx_description
1 polymer ?
#
loop_
_entity_poly.entity_id
_entity_poly.type
_entity_poly.pdbx_seq_one_letter_code
_entity_poly.pdbx_strand_id
1 'polypeptide(L)'
;MIPYLSALGSLTEMDYVGKAILSNKVKGVTKELGFSDDQSEEKPAYDPEKEKEEERRKAEEKAKRDGIMNKKKAERAAKRNDIRAKYGLKESRNDVQMVEDHGPAGKSTGEEDSKCLVM
;
A
#
# COMPACT_ATOMS: atom_id res chain seq x y z
N MET A 1 -20.13 36.99 -60.34
CA MET A 1 -20.91 37.35 -59.15
C MET A 1 -20.24 36.67 -57.96
N ILE A 2 -19.73 37.51 -57.05
CA ILE A 2 -18.94 37.26 -55.83
C ILE A 2 -19.83 36.58 -54.75
N PRO A 3 -19.36 36.03 -53.59
CA PRO A 3 -18.04 35.53 -53.12
C PRO A 3 -18.11 34.13 -52.46
N TYR A 4 -17.00 33.40 -52.34
CA TYR A 4 -16.68 32.66 -51.10
C TYR A 4 -15.16 32.58 -50.97
N LEU A 5 -14.53 33.74 -50.78
CA LEU A 5 -13.21 33.89 -50.19
C LEU A 5 -13.40 34.43 -48.78
N SER A 6 -13.37 33.58 -47.77
CA SER A 6 -12.93 33.89 -46.40
C SER A 6 -13.07 32.63 -45.53
N ALA A 7 -12.23 32.54 -44.49
CA ALA A 7 -12.31 31.58 -43.38
C ALA A 7 -11.51 30.27 -43.45
N LEU A 8 -10.25 30.31 -43.91
CA LEU A 8 -9.26 29.27 -43.54
C LEU A 8 -7.95 29.84 -42.97
N GLY A 9 -7.95 31.08 -42.49
CA GLY A 9 -6.72 31.81 -42.15
C GLY A 9 -6.51 32.18 -40.68
N SER A 10 -7.28 31.68 -39.70
CA SER A 10 -7.19 32.24 -38.34
C SER A 10 -7.45 31.27 -37.18
N LEU A 11 -7.10 29.98 -37.30
CA LEU A 11 -7.30 29.00 -36.21
C LEU A 11 -6.05 28.22 -35.80
N THR A 12 -4.89 28.42 -36.45
CA THR A 12 -3.67 27.65 -36.14
C THR A 12 -2.67 28.37 -35.24
N GLU A 13 -2.65 29.71 -35.19
CA GLU A 13 -1.65 30.45 -34.39
C GLU A 13 -1.97 30.51 -32.89
N MET A 14 -3.25 30.67 -32.52
CA MET A 14 -3.69 30.68 -31.11
C MET A 14 -3.37 29.35 -30.38
N ASP A 15 -3.48 28.23 -31.08
CA ASP A 15 -3.19 26.91 -30.53
C ASP A 15 -1.70 26.65 -30.29
N TYR A 16 -0.81 27.28 -31.08
CA TYR A 16 0.64 27.14 -30.90
C TYR A 16 1.13 27.94 -29.69
N VAL A 17 0.62 29.17 -29.51
CA VAL A 17 1.00 30.02 -28.38
C VAL A 17 0.51 29.44 -27.05
N GLY A 18 -0.72 28.92 -27.01
CA GLY A 18 -1.26 28.25 -25.82
C GLY A 18 -0.48 27.00 -25.41
N LYS A 19 -0.09 26.16 -26.39
CA LYS A 19 0.75 24.98 -26.16
C LYS A 19 2.15 25.35 -25.67
N ALA A 20 2.76 26.41 -26.22
CA ALA A 20 4.07 26.88 -25.79
C ALA A 20 4.05 27.35 -24.32
N ILE A 21 3.04 28.11 -23.91
CA ILE A 21 2.91 28.63 -22.54
C ILE A 21 2.67 27.49 -21.54
N LEU A 22 1.81 26.52 -21.87
CA LEU A 22 1.60 25.33 -21.02
C LEU A 22 2.90 24.53 -20.88
N SER A 23 3.63 24.32 -21.98
CA SER A 23 4.86 23.55 -21.96
C SER A 23 5.95 24.21 -21.10
N ASN A 24 6.04 25.54 -21.11
CA ASN A 24 6.98 26.29 -20.29
C ASN A 24 6.60 26.28 -18.79
N LYS A 25 5.30 26.37 -18.47
CA LYS A 25 4.84 26.27 -17.07
C LYS A 25 5.06 24.88 -16.50
N VAL A 26 4.76 23.82 -17.26
CA VAL A 26 5.00 22.44 -16.81
C VAL A 26 6.49 22.20 -16.61
N LYS A 27 7.35 22.64 -17.55
CA LYS A 27 8.82 22.54 -17.41
C LYS A 27 9.36 23.32 -16.21
N GLY A 28 8.78 24.48 -15.89
CA GLY A 28 9.16 25.26 -14.70
C GLY A 28 8.84 24.53 -13.40
N VAL A 29 7.64 23.96 -13.30
CA VAL A 29 7.19 23.22 -12.11
C VAL A 29 7.95 21.90 -11.94
N THR A 30 8.24 21.16 -13.02
CA THR A 30 9.05 19.94 -12.92
C THR A 30 10.49 20.22 -12.50
N LYS A 31 11.05 21.38 -12.88
CA LYS A 31 12.40 21.79 -12.51
C LYS A 31 12.50 22.29 -11.06
N GLU A 32 11.48 23.01 -10.56
CA GLU A 32 11.41 23.42 -9.14
C GLU A 32 11.13 22.23 -8.20
N LEU A 33 10.40 21.21 -8.67
CA LEU A 33 10.15 19.98 -7.93
C LEU A 33 11.30 18.94 -8.01
N GLY A 34 12.41 19.28 -8.68
CA GLY A 34 13.61 18.42 -8.74
C GLY A 34 13.51 17.23 -9.71
N PHE A 35 12.50 17.18 -10.59
CA PHE A 35 12.38 16.18 -11.67
C PHE A 35 13.19 16.55 -12.91
N SER A 36 14.35 17.20 -12.73
CA SER A 36 15.33 17.33 -13.81
C SER A 36 15.90 15.95 -14.11
N ASP A 37 15.43 15.39 -15.21
CA ASP A 37 15.83 14.16 -15.89
C ASP A 37 17.28 14.25 -16.41
N ASP A 38 18.22 14.50 -15.51
CA ASP A 38 19.67 14.37 -15.74
C ASP A 38 20.24 13.31 -14.79
N GLN A 39 19.42 12.30 -14.48
CA GLN A 39 19.90 11.00 -14.07
C GLN A 39 19.74 10.11 -15.28
N SER A 40 20.85 9.78 -15.93
CA SER A 40 20.95 8.53 -16.67
C SER A 40 20.60 7.41 -15.69
N GLU A 41 19.32 7.08 -15.59
CA GLU A 41 18.83 5.90 -14.90
C GLU A 41 19.41 4.71 -15.67
N GLU A 42 20.59 4.25 -15.25
CA GLU A 42 21.03 2.88 -15.47
C GLU A 42 19.91 1.99 -14.92
N LYS A 43 19.01 1.58 -15.82
CA LYS A 43 17.99 0.58 -15.49
C LYS A 43 18.75 -0.62 -14.93
N PRO A 44 18.52 -1.01 -13.67
CA PRO A 44 19.19 -2.20 -13.15
C PRO A 44 18.81 -3.35 -14.07
N ALA A 45 19.81 -4.03 -14.62
CA ALA A 45 19.58 -5.19 -15.47
C ALA A 45 18.70 -6.17 -14.68
N TYR A 46 17.52 -6.48 -15.22
CA TYR A 46 16.56 -7.38 -14.60
C TYR A 46 17.23 -8.72 -14.34
N ASP A 47 17.34 -9.08 -13.07
CA ASP A 47 17.97 -10.30 -12.59
C ASP A 47 16.90 -11.25 -12.02
N PRO A 48 16.45 -12.24 -12.80
CA PRO A 48 15.35 -13.13 -12.42
C PRO A 48 15.68 -14.02 -11.22
N GLU A 49 16.96 -14.17 -10.85
CA GLU A 49 17.34 -14.93 -9.64
C GLU A 49 17.15 -14.09 -8.38
N LYS A 50 17.48 -12.79 -8.43
CA LYS A 50 17.24 -11.86 -7.31
C LYS A 50 15.76 -11.64 -7.05
N GLU A 51 14.93 -11.57 -8.10
CA GLU A 51 13.48 -11.45 -7.95
C GLU A 51 12.90 -12.67 -7.22
N LYS A 52 13.30 -13.89 -7.60
CA LYS A 52 12.85 -15.13 -6.92
C LYS A 52 13.30 -15.19 -5.46
N GLU A 53 14.52 -14.76 -5.15
CA GLU A 53 15.01 -14.73 -3.77
C GLU A 53 14.24 -13.70 -2.93
N GLU A 54 13.95 -12.53 -3.48
CA GLU A 54 13.11 -11.53 -2.83
C GLU A 54 11.68 -12.01 -2.59
N GLU A 55 11.07 -12.67 -3.58
CA GLU A 55 9.72 -13.24 -3.44
C GLU A 55 9.67 -14.29 -2.33
N ARG A 56 10.68 -15.16 -2.24
CA ARG A 56 10.80 -16.13 -1.15
C ARG A 56 10.92 -15.46 0.21
N ARG A 57 11.79 -14.43 0.34
CA ARG A 57 11.93 -13.66 1.57
C ARG A 57 10.63 -12.97 1.98
N LYS A 58 9.93 -12.35 1.03
CA LYS A 58 8.62 -11.71 1.26
C LYS A 58 7.57 -12.73 1.70
N ALA A 59 7.56 -13.92 1.10
CA ALA A 59 6.66 -15.00 1.50
C ALA A 59 6.94 -15.51 2.92
N GLU A 60 8.20 -15.69 3.29
CA GLU A 60 8.61 -16.09 4.65
C GLU A 60 8.26 -15.03 5.70
N GLU A 61 8.51 -13.75 5.41
CA GLU A 61 8.12 -12.65 6.30
C GLU A 61 6.60 -12.57 6.45
N LYS A 62 5.86 -12.74 5.35
CA LYS A 62 4.40 -12.76 5.38
C LYS A 62 3.90 -13.92 6.24
N ALA A 63 4.43 -15.12 6.06
CA ALA A 63 4.08 -16.28 6.88
C ALA A 63 4.35 -16.04 8.38
N LYS A 64 5.49 -15.42 8.73
CA LYS A 64 5.81 -15.04 10.12
C LYS A 64 4.80 -14.03 10.68
N ARG A 65 4.48 -12.97 9.91
CA ARG A 65 3.49 -11.95 10.32
C ARG A 65 2.11 -12.57 10.49
N ASP A 66 1.68 -13.40 9.54
CA ASP A 66 0.39 -14.08 9.58
C ASP A 66 0.29 -15.02 10.78
N GLY A 67 1.37 -15.76 11.08
CA GLY A 67 1.45 -16.59 12.28
C GLY A 67 1.28 -15.81 13.58
N ILE A 68 1.95 -14.65 13.71
CA ILE A 68 1.80 -13.76 14.88
C ILE A 68 0.37 -13.22 14.98
N MET A 69 -0.20 -12.77 13.86
CA MET A 69 -1.55 -12.20 13.83
C MET A 69 -2.61 -13.25 14.17
N ASN A 70 -2.44 -14.48 13.71
CA ASN A 70 -3.35 -15.59 14.01
C ASN A 70 -3.33 -15.96 15.50
N LYS A 71 -2.15 -15.99 16.14
CA LYS A 71 -2.04 -16.15 17.60
C LYS A 71 -2.77 -15.04 18.37
N LYS A 72 -2.56 -13.77 17.98
CA LYS A 72 -3.27 -12.63 18.59
C LYS A 72 -4.79 -12.73 18.40
N LYS A 73 -5.26 -13.22 17.25
CA LYS A 73 -6.69 -13.43 16.99
C LYS A 73 -7.24 -14.55 17.89
N ALA A 74 -6.53 -15.65 18.06
CA ALA A 74 -6.91 -16.74 18.95
C ALA A 74 -7.00 -16.28 20.41
N GLU A 75 -6.02 -15.53 20.91
CA GLU A 75 -6.07 -14.95 22.26
C GLU A 75 -7.28 -14.03 22.47
N ARG A 76 -7.61 -13.21 21.47
CA ARG A 76 -8.81 -12.35 21.52
C ARG A 76 -10.09 -13.19 21.49
N ALA A 77 -10.12 -14.27 20.71
CA ALA A 77 -11.26 -15.18 20.65
C ALA A 77 -11.49 -15.88 22.00
N ALA A 78 -10.43 -16.36 22.64
CA ALA A 78 -10.48 -16.91 24.00
C ALA A 78 -11.03 -15.88 24.99
N LYS A 79 -10.49 -14.65 25.02
CA LYS A 79 -11.00 -13.58 25.89
C LYS A 79 -12.48 -13.24 25.64
N ARG A 80 -12.95 -13.28 24.39
CA ARG A 80 -14.37 -13.07 24.08
C ARG A 80 -15.23 -14.19 24.66
N ASN A 81 -14.82 -15.44 24.50
CA ASN A 81 -15.55 -16.57 25.07
C ASN A 81 -15.55 -16.54 26.59
N ASP A 82 -14.44 -16.16 27.24
CA ASP A 82 -14.38 -15.97 28.69
C ASP A 82 -15.40 -14.91 29.16
N ILE A 83 -15.52 -13.79 28.43
CA ILE A 83 -16.52 -12.75 28.73
C ILE A 83 -17.93 -13.31 28.55
N ARG A 84 -18.20 -14.06 27.47
CA ARG A 84 -19.51 -14.69 27.26
C ARG A 84 -19.86 -15.63 28.41
N ALA A 85 -18.94 -16.50 28.81
CA ALA A 85 -19.12 -17.42 29.92
C ALA A 85 -19.43 -16.69 31.24
N LYS A 86 -18.73 -15.58 31.54
CA LYS A 86 -19.00 -14.75 32.73
C LYS A 86 -20.42 -14.22 32.81
N TYR A 87 -21.07 -13.97 31.67
CA TYR A 87 -22.44 -13.47 31.60
C TYR A 87 -23.45 -14.55 31.19
N GLY A 88 -23.07 -15.84 31.24
CA GLY A 88 -23.95 -16.96 30.89
C GLY A 88 -24.36 -17.01 29.41
N LEU A 89 -23.62 -16.31 28.54
CA LEU A 89 -23.80 -16.36 27.09
C LEU A 89 -23.12 -17.60 26.52
N LYS A 90 -23.75 -18.20 25.50
CA LYS A 90 -23.16 -19.32 24.77
C LYS A 90 -21.87 -18.91 24.06
N GLU A 91 -20.90 -19.80 24.07
CA GLU A 91 -19.65 -19.63 23.32
C GLU A 91 -19.91 -19.55 21.82
N SER A 92 -19.07 -18.77 21.13
CA SER A 92 -19.13 -18.68 19.68
C SER A 92 -18.33 -19.83 19.07
N ARG A 93 -18.96 -20.64 18.21
CA ARG A 93 -18.28 -21.75 17.52
C ARG A 93 -17.07 -21.28 16.70
N ASN A 94 -17.18 -20.13 16.06
CA ASN A 94 -16.07 -19.55 15.28
C ASN A 94 -14.90 -19.14 16.18
N ASP A 95 -15.20 -18.65 17.39
CA ASP A 95 -14.17 -18.27 18.36
C ASP A 95 -13.51 -19.51 18.96
N VAL A 96 -14.28 -20.58 19.20
CA VAL A 96 -13.74 -21.89 19.63
C VAL A 96 -12.80 -22.45 18.56
N GLN A 97 -13.23 -22.50 17.30
CA GLN A 97 -12.43 -23.01 16.20
C GLN A 97 -11.12 -22.22 16.01
N MET A 98 -11.17 -20.88 16.11
CA MET A 98 -9.94 -20.07 16.04
C MET A 98 -8.95 -20.35 17.18
N VAL A 99 -9.46 -20.69 18.36
CA VAL A 99 -8.61 -21.05 19.50
C VAL A 99 -8.01 -22.45 19.31
N GLU A 100 -8.76 -23.38 18.71
CA GLU A 100 -8.28 -24.74 18.39
C GLU A 100 -7.21 -24.71 17.28
N ASP A 101 -7.45 -23.98 16.19
CA ASP A 101 -6.59 -23.96 15.00
C ASP A 101 -5.24 -23.25 15.23
N HIS A 102 -5.22 -22.28 16.14
CA HIS A 102 -4.04 -21.40 16.33
C HIS A 102 -3.52 -21.37 17.77
N GLY A 103 -4.19 -22.08 18.68
CA GLY A 103 -3.85 -22.21 20.09
C GLY A 103 -4.01 -20.91 20.87
N PRO A 104 -4.47 -20.94 22.14
CA PRO A 104 -4.12 -19.88 23.06
C PRO A 104 -2.60 -19.99 23.25
N ALA A 105 -1.84 -18.95 22.92
CA ALA A 105 -0.44 -18.89 23.31
C ALA A 105 -0.42 -19.08 24.83
N GLY A 106 0.13 -20.20 25.29
CA GLY A 106 0.30 -20.46 26.72
C GLY A 106 0.91 -19.22 27.35
N LYS A 107 0.34 -18.77 28.48
CA LYS A 107 0.75 -17.58 29.24
C LYS A 107 2.24 -17.30 29.05
N SER A 108 2.57 -16.41 28.13
CA SER A 108 3.92 -15.87 28.07
C SER A 108 4.01 -14.91 29.25
N THR A 109 4.52 -15.40 30.38
CA THR A 109 5.18 -14.55 31.36
C THR A 109 6.36 -13.92 30.63
N GLY A 110 6.15 -12.72 30.10
CA GLY A 110 7.10 -12.00 29.27
C GLY A 110 6.83 -10.52 29.45
N GLU A 111 7.43 -10.00 30.51
CA GLU A 111 7.69 -8.60 30.75
C GLU A 111 8.16 -7.88 29.48
N GLU A 112 7.68 -6.64 29.35
CA GLU A 112 8.27 -5.52 28.61
C GLU A 112 8.11 -5.46 27.07
N ASP A 113 8.12 -4.19 26.64
CA ASP A 113 8.24 -3.69 25.27
C ASP A 113 7.01 -3.74 24.36
N SER A 114 6.11 -2.77 24.56
CA SER A 114 6.03 -1.66 23.60
C SER A 114 5.13 -0.54 24.12
N LYS A 115 5.79 0.50 24.61
CA LYS A 115 5.28 1.86 24.72
C LYS A 115 4.56 2.22 23.43
N CYS A 116 3.24 2.20 23.47
CA CYS A 116 2.37 2.66 22.40
C CYS A 116 2.72 4.12 22.08
N LEU A 117 3.44 4.34 20.98
CA LEU A 117 3.59 5.63 20.36
C LEU A 117 2.21 6.02 19.80
N VAL A 118 1.49 6.84 20.54
CA VAL A 118 0.32 7.54 20.02
C VAL A 118 0.84 8.61 19.05
N MET A 119 0.48 8.49 17.77
CA MET A 119 0.58 9.60 16.82
C MET A 119 -0.54 10.61 17.10
#